data_AF-A0AA96XCC9-F1
#
_entry.id   AF-A0AA96XCC9-F1
#
_cell.length_a   1.000
_cell.length_b   1.000
_cell.length_c   1.000
_cell.angle_alpha   90.00
_cell.angle_beta   90.00
_cell.angle_gamma   90.00
#
_symmetry.space_group_name_H-M   'P 1'
#
loop_
_entity.id
_entity.type
_entity.pdbx_description
1 polymer ?
#
loop_
_entity_poly.entity_id
_entity_poly.type
_entity_poly.pdbx_seq_one_letter_code
_entity_poly.pdbx_strand_id
1 'polypeptide(L)' 'MFLTLEDETGCINVVIYEAYQTLYRAEIIHGGILIVHGELQVSKGANNNSYKTTHVIAKRISSISEKNHQKTRNFH' A
#
# COMPACT_ATOMS: atom_id res chain seq x y z
N MET A 1 11.11 2.61 -2.14
CA MET A 1 10.45 1.54 -2.92
C MET A 1 9.12 2.06 -3.44
N PHE A 2 8.69 1.59 -4.60
CA PHE A 2 7.37 1.88 -5.16
C PHE A 2 6.52 0.61 -5.09
N LEU A 3 5.27 0.75 -4.65
CA LEU A 3 4.27 -0.31 -4.61
C LEU A 3 3.06 0.16 -5.41
N THR A 4 2.43 -0.73 -6.18
CA THR A 4 1.14 -0.46 -6.79
C THR A 4 0.08 -1.20 -6.00
N LEU A 5 -0.93 -0.48 -5.52
CA LEU A 5 -2.13 -1.07 -4.93
C LEU A 5 -3.24 -1.07 -5.95
N GLU A 6 -4.05 -2.12 -5.94
CA GLU A 6 -5.22 -2.27 -6.79
C GLU A 6 -6.45 -2.50 -5.92
N ASP A 7 -7.53 -1.81 -6.24
CA ASP A 7 -8.86 -2.02 -5.69
C ASP A 7 -9.90 -2.06 -6.82
N GLU A 8 -11.19 -2.13 -6.47
CA GLU A 8 -12.28 -2.17 -7.44
C GLU A 8 -12.39 -0.92 -8.34
N THR A 9 -11.74 0.19 -7.95
CA THR A 9 -11.76 1.47 -8.66
C THR A 9 -10.55 1.69 -9.56
N GLY A 10 -9.50 0.88 -9.39
CA GLY A 10 -8.30 0.89 -10.23
C GLY A 10 -7.02 0.72 -9.44
N CYS A 11 -5.91 1.22 -9.99
CA CYS A 11 -4.60 1.11 -9.36
C CYS A 11 -4.03 2.47 -8.94
N ILE A 12 -3.31 2.50 -7.82
CA ILE A 12 -2.62 3.67 -7.30
C ILE A 12 -1.17 3.35 -6.93
N ASN A 13 -0.27 4.27 -7.28
CA ASN A 13 1.13 4.15 -6.90
C ASN A 13 1.36 4.69 -5.49
N VAL A 14 2.07 3.92 -4.69
CA VAL A 14 2.46 4.23 -3.32
C VAL A 14 3.98 4.32 -3.25
N VAL A 15 4.48 5.44 -2.73
CA VAL A 15 5.90 5.70 -2.50
C VAL A 15 6.21 5.43 -1.03
N ILE A 16 7.18 4.55 -0.78
CA ILE A 16 7.59 4.18 0.57
C ILE A 16 9.07 4.54 0.76
N TYR A 17 9.35 5.51 1.62
CA TYR A 17 10.73 5.89 1.97
C TYR A 17 11.43 4.79 2.77
N GLU A 18 12.76 4.76 2.69
CA GLU A 18 13.60 3.71 3.27
C GLU A 18 13.33 3.47 4.77
N ALA A 19 13.18 4.53 5.56
CA ALA A 19 12.86 4.42 6.98
C ALA A 19 11.57 3.62 7.24
N TYR A 20 10.54 3.80 6.40
CA TYR A 20 9.27 3.09 6.53
C TYR A 20 9.30 1.68 5.91
N GLN A 21 10.18 1.42 4.95
CA GLN A 21 10.36 0.08 4.39
C GLN A 21 10.88 -0.89 5.45
N THR A 22 11.83 -0.46 6.28
CA THR A 22 12.36 -1.29 7.36
C THR A 22 11.32 -1.53 8.44
N LEU A 23 10.53 -0.51 8.78
CA LEU A 23 9.50 -0.59 9.82
C LEU A 23 8.34 -1.52 9.43
N TYR A 24 7.89 -1.48 8.18
CA TYR A 24 6.74 -2.23 7.70
C TYR A 24 7.12 -3.36 6.75
N ARG A 25 8.35 -3.88 6.87
CA ARG A 25 8.91 -4.89 5.95
C ARG A 25 8.03 -6.14 5.88
N ALA A 26 7.51 -6.59 7.03
CA ALA A 26 6.70 -7.79 7.10
C ALA A 26 5.39 -7.60 6.31
N GLU A 27 4.69 -6.50 6.52
CA GLU A 27 3.44 -6.16 5.85
C GLU A 27 3.66 -5.99 4.34
N ILE A 28 4.71 -5.27 3.94
CA ILE A 28 5.05 -5.01 2.54
C ILE A 28 5.35 -6.31 1.78
N ILE A 29 6.13 -7.23 2.36
CA ILE A 29 6.59 -8.44 1.67
C ILE A 29 5.48 -9.47 1.50
N HIS A 30 4.56 -9.57 2.46
CA HIS A 30 3.51 -10.60 2.42
C HIS A 30 2.47 -10.39 1.30
N GLY A 31 2.46 -9.23 0.63
CA GLY A 31 1.68 -9.00 -0.59
C GLY A 31 0.16 -9.13 -0.40
N GLY A 32 -0.33 -8.98 0.84
CA GLY A 32 -1.75 -9.11 1.17
C GLY A 32 -2.54 -7.81 0.97
N ILE A 33 -3.76 -7.79 1.50
CA ILE A 33 -4.56 -6.55 1.54
C ILE A 33 -3.87 -5.56 2.47
N LEU A 34 -3.50 -4.40 1.94
CA LEU A 34 -2.81 -3.34 2.67
C LEU A 34 -3.70 -2.13 2.85
N ILE A 35 -3.70 -1.58 4.06
CA ILE A 35 -4.21 -0.26 4.37
C ILE A 35 -3.00 0.67 4.43
N VAL A 36 -3.00 1.70 3.58
CA VAL A 36 -1.94 2.72 3.53
C VAL A 36 -2.50 4.06 3.93
N HIS A 37 -1.91 4.66 4.96
CA HIS A 37 -2.15 6.06 5.31
C HIS A 37 -0.95 6.90 4.88
N GLY A 38 -1.23 8.00 4.19
CA GLY A 38 -0.20 8.81 3.58
C GLY A 38 -0.70 10.15 3.08
N GLU A 39 0.19 10.88 2.42
CA GLU A 39 -0.13 12.13 1.75
C GLU A 39 -0.34 11.87 0.26
N LEU A 40 -1.47 12.35 -0.28
CA LEU A 40 -1.71 12.35 -1.71
C LEU A 40 -0.85 13.44 -2.35
N GLN A 41 0.04 13.04 -3.26
CA GLN A 41 0.84 13.96 -4.04
C GLN A 41 0.36 13.91 -5.49
N VAL A 42 -0.11 15.06 -5.98
CA VAL A 42 -0.49 15.25 -7.37
C VAL A 42 0.59 16.10 -8.02
N SER A 43 1.37 15.49 -8.92
CA SER A 43 2.34 16.27 -9.71
C SER A 43 1.61 17.08 -10.78
N LYS A 44 1.78 18.40 -10.74
CA LYS A 44 1.41 19.26 -11.87
C LYS A 44 2.57 19.25 -12.85
N GLY A 45 2.35 18.67 -14.02
CA GLY A 45 3.34 18.64 -15.08
C GLY A 45 3.89 20.05 -15.36
N ALA A 46 5.22 20.18 -15.41
CA ALA A 46 5.89 21.48 -15.51
C ALA A 46 5.68 22.18 -16.87
N ASN A 47 5.23 21.44 -17.90
CA ASN A 47 5.02 21.90 -19.27
C ASN A 47 3.76 21.23 -19.86
N ASN A 48 3.19 21.80 -20.94
CA ASN A 48 2.02 21.29 -21.69
C ASN A 48 2.11 19.83 -22.20
N ASN A 49 3.21 19.12 -21.95
CA ASN A 49 3.46 17.74 -22.36
C ASN A 49 3.93 16.83 -21.20
N SER A 50 3.72 17.24 -19.94
CA SER A 50 4.20 16.51 -18.77
C SER A 50 3.03 15.78 -18.09
N TYR A 51 3.11 14.45 -18.05
CA TYR A 51 2.06 13.59 -17.49
C TYR A 51 1.79 13.93 -16.02
N LYS A 52 0.52 14.08 -15.67
CA LYS A 52 0.10 14.21 -14.27
C LYS A 52 0.17 12.83 -13.64
N THR A 53 1.06 12.66 -12.68
CA THR A 53 1.12 11.46 -11.86
C THR A 53 0.52 11.76 -10.50
N THR A 54 -0.39 10.88 -10.06
CA THR A 54 -0.95 10.86 -8.71
C THR A 54 -0.36 9.68 -7.97
N HIS A 55 0.26 9.93 -6.82
CA HIS A 55 0.78 8.88 -5.95
C HIS A 55 0.58 9.23 -4.48
N VAL A 56 0.62 8.22 -3.62
CA VAL A 56 0.52 8.40 -2.17
C VAL A 56 1.90 8.20 -1.54
N ILE A 57 2.37 9.16 -0.74
CA ILE A 57 3.56 9.00 0.10
C ILE A 57 3.13 8.30 1.40
N ALA A 58 3.53 7.05 1.58
CA ALA A 58 3.16 6.27 2.75
C ALA A 58 3.82 6.80 4.03
N LYS A 59 3.02 6.97 5.08
CA LYS A 59 3.45 7.29 6.44
C LYS A 59 3.17 6.16 7.43
N ARG A 60 2.16 5.33 7.14
CA ARG A 60 1.82 4.14 7.92
C ARG A 60 1.21 3.08 7.03
N ILE A 61 1.62 1.83 7.23
CA ILE A 61 1.17 0.68 6.47
C ILE A 61 0.74 -0.40 7.46
N SER A 62 -0.38 -1.06 7.19
CA SER A 62 -0.83 -2.23 7.95
C SER A 62 -1.50 -3.22 7.00
N SER A 63 -1.36 -4.52 7.28
CA SER A 63 -2.06 -5.54 6.51
C SER A 63 -3.35 -5.97 7.19
N ILE A 64 -4.42 -6.13 6.40
CA ILE A 64 -5.61 -6.90 6.79
C ILE A 64 -5.28 -8.36 6.55
N SER A 65 -4.31 -8.88 7.31
CA SER A 65 -4.17 -10.31 7.45
C SER A 65 -5.37 -10.75 8.30
N GLU A 66 -6.27 -11.54 7.71
CA GLU A 66 -7.20 -12.30 8.53
C GLU A 66 -6.34 -13.09 9.52
N LYS A 67 -6.49 -12.79 10.82
CA LYS A 67 -6.10 -13.72 11.88
C LYS A 67 -7.02 -14.93 11.76
N ASN A 68 -6.88 -15.71 10.69
CA ASN A 68 -7.44 -17.04 10.54
C ASN A 68 -6.68 -17.98 11.45
N HIS A 69 -6.83 -17.75 12.75
CA HIS A 69 -7.10 -18.87 13.64
C HIS A 69 -8.44 -19.43 13.19
N GLN A 70 -8.46 -20.22 12.11
CA GLN A 70 -9.45 -21.29 12.02
C GLN A 70 -9.15 -22.19 13.22
N LYS A 71 -9.77 -21.84 14.35
CA LYS A 71 -9.88 -22.74 15.50
C LYS A 71 -10.61 -23.94 14.93
N THR A 72 -9.85 -24.99 14.63
CA THR A 72 -10.35 -26.28 14.17
C THR A 72 -11.58 -26.61 14.99
N ARG A 73 -12.77 -26.51 14.36
CA ARG A 73 -14.00 -26.99 14.98
C ARG A 73 -13.88 -28.49 14.90
N ASN A 74 -13.33 -29.09 15.95
CA ASN A 74 -13.43 -30.52 16.17
C ASN A 74 -14.92 -30.82 16.29
N PHE A 75 -15.50 -31.39 15.25
CA PHE A 75 -16.79 -32.05 15.32
C PHE A 75 -16.50 -33.45 15.88
N HIS A 76 -16.69 -33.58 17.20
CA HIS A 76 -16.82 -34.86 17.87
C HIS A 76 -18.26 -35.02 18.31
#